data_AF-A0A090RTB4-F1
#
_entry.id   AF-A0A090RTB4-F1
#
_cell.length_a   1.000
_cell.length_b   1.000
_cell.length_c   1.000
_cell.angle_alpha   90.00
_cell.angle_beta   90.00
_cell.angle_gamma   90.00
#
_symmetry.space_group_name_H-M   'P 1'
#
loop_
_entity.id
_entity.type
_entity.pdbx_description
1 polymer ?
#
loop_
_entity_poly.entity_id
_entity_poly.type
_entity_poly.pdbx_seq_one_letter_code
_entity_poly.pdbx_strand_id
1 'polypeptide(L)' 'MAVPISSQWYADAQLQLGLLYASGTGGEQDASMAVSWIGKAADQNHPQALDLLHWMSQSAH' A
#
# COMPACT_ATOMS: atom_id res chain seq x y z
N MET A 1 -22.73 -11.49 -9.58
CA MET A 1 -21.67 -10.47 -9.44
C MET A 1 -20.96 -10.68 -8.12
N ALA A 2 -20.02 -11.63 -8.08
CA ALA A 2 -19.20 -11.89 -6.91
C ALA A 2 -17.98 -10.97 -7.02
N VAL A 3 -17.98 -9.86 -6.29
CA VAL A 3 -16.74 -9.13 -6.01
C VAL A 3 -15.91 -10.10 -5.15
N PRO A 4 -14.75 -10.60 -5.63
CA PRO A 4 -14.01 -11.63 -4.92
C PRO A 4 -13.44 -10.99 -3.64
N ILE A 5 -14.03 -11.32 -2.50
CA ILE A 5 -13.59 -10.91 -1.15
C ILE A 5 -12.08 -11.16 -0.94
N SER A 6 -11.53 -12.15 -1.66
CA SER A 6 -10.10 -12.50 -1.65
C SER A 6 -9.18 -11.42 -2.20
N SER A 7 -9.58 -10.64 -3.21
CA SER A 7 -8.71 -9.60 -3.78
C SER A 7 -8.61 -8.39 -2.85
N GLN A 8 -9.71 -8.04 -2.18
CA GLN A 8 -9.76 -6.94 -1.23
C GLN A 8 -8.84 -7.22 -0.04
N TRP A 9 -8.93 -8.43 0.55
CA TRP A 9 -8.10 -8.83 1.68
C TRP A 9 -6.61 -8.94 1.32
N TYR A 10 -6.31 -9.37 0.09
CA TYR A 10 -4.94 -9.45 -0.40
C TYR A 10 -4.32 -8.06 -0.62
N ALA A 11 -5.10 -7.12 -1.18
CA ALA A 11 -4.66 -5.73 -1.33
C ALA A 11 -4.51 -5.01 0.02
N ASP A 12 -5.41 -5.25 0.99
CA ASP A 12 -5.29 -4.72 2.34
C ASP A 12 -4.03 -5.22 3.06
N ALA A 13 -3.69 -6.51 2.90
CA ALA A 13 -2.47 -7.07 3.47
C ALA A 13 -1.20 -6.44 2.85
N GLN A 14 -1.19 -6.23 1.53
CA GLN A 14 -0.09 -5.55 0.84
C GLN A 14 0.03 -4.08 1.27
N LEU A 15 -1.10 -3.39 1.45
CA LEU A 15 -1.17 -2.03 1.94
C LEU A 15 -0.59 -1.92 3.35
N GLN A 16 -1.01 -2.80 4.27
CA GLN A 16 -0.48 -2.84 5.64
C GLN A 16 1.02 -3.12 5.67
N LEU A 17 1.51 -4.01 4.79
CA LEU A 17 2.94 -4.27 4.67
C LEU A 17 3.69 -3.01 4.25
N GLY A 18 3.19 -2.31 3.23
CA GLY A 18 3.77 -1.06 2.77
C GLY A 18 3.76 0.03 3.85
N LEU A 19 2.68 0.13 4.62
CA LEU A 19 2.59 1.04 5.77
C LEU A 19 3.61 0.70 6.87
N LEU A 20 3.84 -0.58 7.16
CA LEU A 20 4.86 -1.01 8.13
C LEU A 20 6.27 -0.58 7.69
N TYR A 21 6.58 -0.72 6.40
CA TYR A 21 7.85 -0.23 5.83
C TYR A 21 7.94 1.30 5.81
N ALA A 22 6.83 2.00 5.54
CA ALA A 22 6.75 3.46 5.55
C ALA A 22 6.92 4.04 6.96
N SER A 23 6.38 3.37 7.98
CA SER A 23 6.46 3.79 9.37
C SER A 23 7.72 3.30 10.09
N GLY A 24 8.50 2.39 9.48
CA GLY A 24 9.64 1.75 10.13
C GLY A 24 9.25 0.86 11.32
N THR A 25 8.00 0.41 11.38
CA THR A 25 7.50 -0.37 12.52
C THR A 25 7.98 -1.82 12.37
N GLY A 26 9.17 -2.10 12.90
CA GLY A 26 9.81 -3.42 12.87
C GLY A 26 11.22 -3.45 12.28
N GLY A 27 11.80 -2.30 11.90
CA GLY A 27 13.14 -2.22 11.32
C GLY A 27 13.50 -0.82 10.79
N GLU A 28 14.40 -0.75 9.81
CA GLU A 28 14.71 0.49 9.09
C GLU A 28 13.50 0.96 8.27
N GLN A 29 13.27 2.26 8.29
CA GLN A 29 12.27 2.90 7.46
C GLN A 29 12.70 2.81 6.00
N ASP A 30 11.90 2.15 5.18
CA ASP A 30 12.23 1.90 3.78
C ASP A 30 11.08 2.34 2.88
N ALA A 31 11.07 3.64 2.61
CA ALA A 31 10.06 4.27 1.77
C ALA A 31 10.01 3.66 0.35
N SER A 32 11.14 3.16 -0.15
CA SER A 32 11.22 2.49 -1.46
C SER A 32 10.44 1.17 -1.46
N MET A 33 10.61 0.35 -0.41
CA MET A 33 9.82 -0.87 -0.25
C MET A 33 8.34 -0.56 -0.01
N ALA A 34 8.04 0.47 0.80
CA ALA A 34 6.66 0.89 1.07
C ALA A 34 5.89 1.21 -0.22
N VAL A 35 6.47 2.07 -1.07
CA VAL A 35 5.88 2.46 -2.36
C VAL A 35 5.70 1.25 -3.28
N SER A 36 6.64 0.29 -3.26
CA SER A 36 6.54 -0.93 -4.07
C SER A 36 5.36 -1.82 -3.64
N TRP A 37 5.15 -2.00 -2.32
CA TRP A 37 4.02 -2.78 -1.79
C TRP A 37 2.68 -2.09 -2.00
N ILE A 38 2.63 -0.77 -1.79
CA ILE A 38 1.42 0.04 -1.99
C ILE A 38 1.06 0.09 -3.49
N GLY A 39 2.06 0.13 -4.38
CA GLY A 39 1.86 0.04 -5.82
C GLY A 39 1.19 -1.26 -6.27
N LYS A 40 1.53 -2.40 -5.66
CA LYS A 40 0.85 -3.68 -5.95
C LYS A 40 -0.61 -3.70 -5.51
N ALA A 41 -0.93 -3.05 -4.40
CA ALA A 41 -2.31 -2.91 -3.94
C ALA A 41 -3.10 -1.94 -4.84
N ALA A 42 -2.45 -0.88 -5.34
CA ALA A 42 -3.04 0.06 -6.29
C ALA A 42 -3.32 -0.61 -7.65
N ASP A 43 -2.45 -1.52 -8.11
CA ASP A 43 -2.66 -2.31 -9.35
C ASP A 43 -3.93 -3.18 -9.28
N GLN A 44 -4.28 -3.65 -8.08
CA GLN A 44 -5.52 -4.39 -7.81
C GLN A 44 -6.77 -3.50 -7.69
N ASN A 45 -6.69 -2.23 -8.11
CA ASN A 45 -7.75 -1.23 -7.98
C ASN A 45 -8.20 -0.99 -6.54
N HIS A 46 -7.28 -1.13 -5.57
CA HIS A 46 -7.61 -0.85 -4.16
C HIS A 46 -7.62 0.66 -3.91
N PRO A 47 -8.78 1.27 -3.61
CA PRO A 47 -8.90 2.72 -3.51
C PRO A 47 -8.03 3.31 -2.40
N GLN A 48 -7.88 2.60 -1.27
CA GLN A 48 -6.99 3.05 -0.19
C GLN A 48 -5.52 3.06 -0.60
N ALA A 49 -5.08 2.12 -1.44
CA ALA A 49 -3.70 2.08 -1.89
C ALA A 49 -3.39 3.22 -2.86
N LEU A 50 -4.32 3.52 -3.78
CA LEU A 50 -4.23 4.66 -4.69
C LEU A 50 -4.18 6.00 -3.93
N ASP A 51 -5.06 6.17 -2.94
CA ASP A 51 -5.10 7.37 -2.11
C ASP A 51 -3.80 7.56 -1.31
N LEU A 52 -3.30 6.47 -0.70
CA LEU A 52 -2.04 6.47 0.03
C LEU A 52 -0.84 6.77 -0.88
N LEU A 53 -0.80 6.22 -2.11
CA LEU A 53 0.24 6.50 -3.09
C LEU A 53 0.26 7.98 -3.50
N HIS A 54 -0.92 8.57 -3.72
CA HIS A 54 -1.04 10.00 -3.96
C HIS A 54 -0.56 10.83 -2.77
N TRP A 55 -0.96 10.46 -1.55
CA TRP A 55 -0.53 11.16 -0.34
C TRP A 55 0.99 11.10 -0.15
N MET A 56 1.62 9.94 -0.36
CA MET A 56 3.07 9.76 -0.30
C MET A 56 3.80 10.54 -1.40
N SER A 57 3.24 10.59 -2.61
CA SER A 57 3.82 11.37 -3.72
C SER A 57 3.76 12.87 -3.48
N GLN A 58 2.71 13.36 -2.81
CA GLN A 58 2.56 14.79 -2.46
C GLN A 58 3.39 15.19 -1.24
N SER A 59 3.57 14.30 -0.27
CA SER A 59 4.36 14.58 0.95
C SER A 59 5.88 14.48 0.74
N ALA A 60 6.32 13.98 -0.42
CA ALA A 60 7.73 13.97 -0.83
C ALA A 60 8.21 15.30 -1.47
N HIS A 61 7.37 16.35 -1.51
CA HIS A 61 7.73 17.73 -1.88
C HIS A 61 8.01 18.59 -0.66
#